data_AF-A0A7J8CMP0-F1
#
_entry.id   AF-A0A7J8CMP0-F1
#
_cell.length_a   1.000
_cell.length_b   1.000
_cell.length_c   1.000
_cell.angle_alpha   90.00
_cell.angle_beta   90.00
_cell.angle_gamma   90.00
#
_symmetry.space_group_name_H-M   'P 1'
#
loop_
_entity.id
_entity.type
_entity.pdbx_description
1 polymer ?
#
loop_
_entity_poly.entity_id
_entity_poly.type
_entity_poly.pdbx_seq_one_letter_code
_entity_poly.pdbx_strand_id
1 'polypeptide(L)'
;MACPKPRCSRFTTTSRTHPQSLGVITDDPFLTETDKTQKRKLSQKRKTQPYREIFEFFIEDFKTYKPLLSSIKNAYEVTKLRKTLAEEYLRYLSERDARKILIADLNELRYQREDMSLAQSPGIWGEDPMKLTVALKMTRQDLTRTQMELNTMKANFGDVVPRRDFEMQEKTNKDLQEQLDSLRDDYREVCKEHDMLLQLHMSTLKERDQYHSELQEIQRTSTPRPDWSKCEDVVAGGPDRWQMLAEGKNSDQLVDVLLEEIGVGLLQEKDFFPGLGYEESIPPFLRFEGVVENKKPTKKDVINLLKDAWKERLAEEQKEKFQDFFLNFLERRFGPADTMAWAYTIFENIKLFRSNEVMSQFYAVLMGKWNESVYIKQKETVTQLLKEMTNVDSQNEGLLTMEQLSTVLKSTFPLKKEEKIQELMEAGGWHPNSSNADLLDYRSLFLEDEEGQSRPFVQQLWEQYLDEKDDYLKELKQELGLELREKVTLPKVREALMTIDPKLDKQTLNSYLSQAFQLPVTELPEEPEEKTENIIIQLQTVLERLQMADVRRMGPREQEPVS
;
A
#
# COMPACT_ATOMS: atom_id res chain seq x y z
N MET A 1 74.37 -27.27 3.23
CA MET A 1 73.33 -26.21 3.32
C MET A 1 73.10 -25.91 4.79
N ALA A 2 73.01 -24.62 5.12
CA ALA A 2 73.30 -24.06 6.43
C ALA A 2 72.32 -24.45 7.57
N CYS A 3 72.93 -24.64 8.74
CA CYS A 3 72.47 -24.54 10.13
C CYS A 3 71.48 -23.40 10.48
N PRO A 4 70.89 -23.33 11.71
CA PRO A 4 70.65 -24.39 12.70
C PRO A 4 69.25 -24.32 13.43
N LYS A 5 68.94 -25.42 14.14
CA LYS A 5 68.01 -25.54 15.29
C LYS A 5 68.56 -24.78 16.54
N PRO A 6 67.96 -24.83 17.75
CA PRO A 6 66.61 -24.47 18.23
C PRO A 6 66.69 -23.69 19.59
N ARG A 7 65.55 -23.58 20.31
CA ARG A 7 65.35 -23.34 21.77
C ARG A 7 65.00 -21.92 22.26
N CYS A 8 63.72 -21.80 22.64
CA CYS A 8 63.25 -21.58 24.01
C CYS A 8 64.13 -20.69 24.92
N SER A 9 63.65 -19.47 25.18
CA SER A 9 64.08 -18.67 26.33
C SER A 9 62.95 -18.59 27.35
N ARG A 10 63.31 -18.92 28.60
CA ARG A 10 62.50 -18.74 29.80
C ARG A 10 62.52 -17.27 30.24
N PHE A 11 61.46 -16.93 30.98
CA PHE A 11 61.32 -15.83 31.93
C PHE A 11 62.62 -15.37 32.61
N THR A 12 62.78 -14.05 32.77
CA THR A 12 62.77 -13.37 34.08
C THR A 12 62.92 -11.83 33.96
N THR A 13 62.00 -11.12 34.64
CA THR A 13 62.11 -9.82 35.35
C THR A 13 62.82 -8.63 34.71
N THR A 14 62.08 -7.50 34.61
CA THR A 14 62.29 -6.21 35.31
C THR A 14 61.16 -5.25 34.88
N SER A 15 60.29 -4.78 35.79
CA SER A 15 60.44 -3.61 36.66
C SER A 15 59.89 -2.32 36.03
N ARG A 16 58.85 -1.80 36.70
CA ARG A 16 58.53 -0.37 36.92
C ARG A 16 58.62 0.57 35.70
N THR A 17 57.46 0.88 35.15
CA THR A 17 57.20 2.22 34.60
C THR A 17 56.17 2.93 35.48
N HIS A 18 56.56 4.14 35.87
CA HIS A 18 55.83 5.08 36.71
C HIS A 18 54.51 5.51 36.06
N PRO A 19 53.45 5.74 36.86
CA PRO A 19 52.25 6.42 36.40
C PRO A 19 52.56 7.91 36.16
N GLN A 20 52.24 8.38 34.96
CA GLN A 20 52.14 9.81 34.62
C GLN A 20 51.03 10.47 35.44
N SER A 21 51.27 11.74 35.73
CA SER A 21 50.49 12.66 36.55
C SER A 21 49.00 12.69 36.19
N LEU A 22 48.15 12.39 37.16
CA LEU A 22 46.77 12.84 37.17
C LEU A 22 46.75 14.38 37.14
N GLY A 23 46.16 14.93 36.08
CA GLY A 23 45.56 16.24 36.14
C GLY A 23 44.53 16.26 37.27
N VAL A 24 44.63 17.29 38.10
CA VAL A 24 43.68 17.58 39.18
C VAL A 24 42.32 17.84 38.54
N ILE A 25 41.49 16.80 38.45
CA ILE A 25 40.05 16.93 38.46
C ILE A 25 39.67 16.80 39.93
N THR A 26 39.22 17.91 40.51
CA THR A 26 38.57 17.95 41.81
C THR A 26 37.20 17.28 41.69
N ASP A 27 37.18 15.94 41.75
CA ASP A 27 35.97 15.19 42.00
C ASP A 27 36.11 14.51 43.38
N ASP A 28 35.32 15.00 44.33
CA ASP A 28 35.14 14.47 45.68
C ASP A 28 34.97 12.94 45.69
N PRO A 29 35.85 12.15 46.33
CA PRO A 29 35.66 10.72 46.49
C PRO A 29 34.91 10.45 47.80
N PHE A 30 33.71 10.99 47.93
CA PHE A 30 32.71 10.53 48.89
C PHE A 30 31.40 10.28 48.15
N LEU A 31 31.42 9.32 47.21
CA LEU A 31 30.19 8.76 46.65
C LEU A 31 29.50 7.92 47.73
N THR A 32 28.76 8.60 48.60
CA THR A 32 27.58 8.00 49.21
C THR A 32 26.65 7.60 48.07
N GLU A 33 26.35 6.30 47.98
CA GLU A 33 25.45 5.74 46.97
C GLU A 33 24.11 6.49 47.07
N THR A 34 23.83 7.38 46.12
CA THR A 34 22.67 8.26 46.22
C THR A 34 21.38 7.43 46.24
N ASP A 35 20.43 7.80 47.10
CA ASP A 35 19.12 7.13 47.28
C ASP A 35 18.38 6.92 45.93
N LYS A 36 18.64 7.78 44.93
CA LYS A 36 18.16 7.65 43.54
C LYS A 36 18.72 6.42 42.80
N THR A 37 19.98 6.08 43.01
CA THR A 37 20.67 4.95 42.36
C THR A 37 20.20 3.62 42.94
N GLN A 38 20.01 3.56 44.26
CA GLN A 38 19.41 2.41 44.94
C GLN A 38 17.93 2.22 44.53
N LYS A 39 17.14 3.30 44.47
CA LYS A 39 15.75 3.26 43.97
C LYS A 39 15.65 2.79 42.51
N ARG A 40 16.58 3.20 41.63
CA ARG A 40 16.65 2.69 40.24
C ARG A 40 16.97 1.20 40.18
N LYS A 41 17.96 0.72 40.94
CA LYS A 41 18.28 -0.72 41.02
C LYS A 41 17.09 -1.55 41.55
N LEU A 42 16.38 -1.05 42.58
CA LEU A 42 15.17 -1.70 43.11
C LEU A 42 14.03 -1.73 42.08
N SER A 43 13.81 -0.63 41.35
CA SER A 43 12.81 -0.54 40.29
C SER A 43 13.11 -1.52 39.14
N GLN A 44 14.36 -1.60 38.69
CA GLN A 44 14.81 -2.55 37.68
C GLN A 44 14.63 -4.02 38.12
N LYS A 45 14.90 -4.30 39.41
CA LYS A 45 14.71 -5.63 39.99
C LYS A 45 13.23 -6.03 40.04
N ARG A 46 12.33 -5.10 40.36
CA ARG A 46 10.87 -5.30 40.32
C ARG A 46 10.36 -5.52 38.89
N LYS A 47 10.85 -4.75 37.91
CA LYS A 47 10.47 -4.92 36.49
C LYS A 47 10.90 -6.26 35.90
N THR A 48 12.01 -6.83 36.34
CA THR A 48 12.54 -8.10 35.82
C THR A 48 12.01 -9.34 36.54
N GLN A 49 11.17 -9.15 37.57
CA GLN A 49 10.63 -10.25 38.39
C GLN A 49 9.55 -11.08 37.66
N PRO A 50 8.57 -10.47 36.96
CA PRO A 50 7.56 -11.24 36.22
C PRO A 50 8.16 -12.10 35.11
N TYR A 51 9.19 -11.60 34.41
CA TYR A 51 9.87 -12.35 33.35
C TYR A 51 10.63 -13.57 33.89
N ARG A 52 11.18 -13.48 35.11
CA ARG A 52 11.79 -14.63 35.78
C ARG A 52 10.72 -15.69 36.09
N GLU A 53 9.58 -15.27 36.63
CA GLU A 53 8.49 -16.17 37.00
C GLU A 53 7.86 -16.86 35.78
N ILE A 54 7.60 -16.12 34.70
CA ILE A 54 7.09 -16.68 33.43
C ILE A 54 8.09 -17.68 32.83
N PHE A 55 9.39 -17.40 32.93
CA PHE A 55 10.41 -18.32 32.42
C PHE A 55 10.48 -19.63 33.23
N GLU A 56 10.20 -19.60 34.55
CA GLU A 56 10.05 -20.84 35.34
C GLU A 56 8.87 -21.68 34.85
N PHE A 57 7.69 -21.06 34.69
CA PHE A 57 6.50 -21.76 34.19
C PHE A 57 6.75 -22.35 32.79
N PHE A 58 7.41 -21.59 31.92
CA PHE A 58 7.80 -22.05 30.59
C PHE A 58 8.73 -23.28 30.62
N ILE A 59 9.72 -23.31 31.52
CA ILE A 59 10.59 -24.47 31.69
C ILE A 59 9.82 -25.68 32.22
N GLU A 60 8.82 -25.48 33.08
CA GLU A 60 8.02 -26.56 33.64
C GLU A 60 7.09 -27.21 32.63
N ASP A 61 6.49 -26.43 31.72
CA ASP A 61 5.56 -26.92 30.71
C ASP A 61 6.26 -27.66 29.55
N PHE A 62 7.49 -27.29 29.20
CA PHE A 62 8.27 -27.90 28.12
C PHE A 62 9.02 -29.17 28.56
N LYS A 63 8.26 -30.23 28.87
CA LYS A 63 8.76 -31.50 29.43
C LYS A 63 9.94 -32.12 28.67
N THR A 64 9.95 -32.06 27.33
CA THR A 64 10.98 -32.68 26.48
C THR A 64 12.34 -31.97 26.57
N TYR A 65 12.33 -30.65 26.71
CA TYR A 65 13.55 -29.81 26.72
C TYR A 65 13.90 -29.25 28.10
N LYS A 66 13.08 -29.54 29.11
CA LYS A 66 13.26 -29.15 30.52
C LYS A 66 14.70 -29.31 31.04
N PRO A 67 15.41 -30.44 30.86
CA PRO A 67 16.78 -30.57 31.36
C PRO A 67 17.76 -29.61 30.67
N LEU A 68 17.59 -29.36 29.37
CA LEU A 68 18.44 -28.43 28.62
C LEU A 68 18.18 -26.98 29.01
N LEU A 69 16.90 -26.58 29.14
CA LEU A 69 16.52 -25.23 29.55
C LEU A 69 16.94 -24.93 31.01
N SER A 70 16.79 -25.91 31.91
CA SER A 70 17.28 -25.79 33.30
C SER A 70 18.81 -25.66 33.35
N SER A 71 19.54 -26.40 32.52
CA SER A 71 21.00 -26.25 32.41
C SER A 71 21.42 -24.87 31.92
N ILE A 72 20.71 -24.29 30.94
CA ILE A 72 20.97 -22.94 30.42
C ILE A 72 20.70 -21.89 31.51
N LYS A 73 19.57 -22.02 32.23
CA LYS A 73 19.24 -21.13 33.36
C LYS A 73 20.34 -21.16 34.43
N ASN A 74 20.76 -22.35 34.85
CA ASN A 74 21.81 -22.52 35.85
C ASN A 74 23.14 -21.91 35.39
N ALA A 75 23.52 -22.11 34.13
CA ALA A 75 24.72 -21.50 33.56
C ALA A 75 24.66 -19.97 33.59
N TYR A 76 23.50 -19.39 33.25
CA TYR A 76 23.28 -17.94 33.31
C TYR A 76 23.39 -17.40 34.74
N GLU A 77 22.77 -18.05 35.72
CA GLU A 77 22.84 -17.64 37.13
C GLU A 77 24.27 -17.69 37.67
N VAL A 78 25.02 -18.75 37.37
CA VAL A 78 26.43 -18.88 37.74
C VAL A 78 27.26 -17.75 37.13
N THR A 79 27.03 -17.42 35.85
CA THR A 79 27.76 -16.35 35.16
C THR A 79 27.46 -14.98 35.77
N LYS A 80 26.19 -14.73 36.13
CA LYS A 80 25.78 -13.52 36.82
C LYS A 80 26.43 -13.39 38.20
N LEU A 81 26.45 -14.46 38.99
CA LEU A 81 27.08 -14.48 40.30
C LEU A 81 28.60 -14.24 40.21
N ARG A 82 29.26 -14.83 39.22
CA ARG A 82 30.68 -14.57 38.93
C ARG A 82 30.95 -13.10 38.62
N LYS A 83 30.10 -12.48 37.81
CA LYS A 83 30.21 -11.05 37.48
C LYS A 83 30.03 -10.17 38.73
N THR A 84 29.00 -10.41 39.53
CA THR A 84 28.77 -9.64 40.77
C THR A 84 29.90 -9.82 41.78
N LEU A 85 30.44 -11.04 41.89
CA LEU A 85 31.59 -11.30 42.76
C LEU A 85 32.83 -10.54 42.30
N ALA A 86 33.10 -10.50 40.99
CA ALA A 86 34.22 -9.73 40.44
C ALA A 86 34.07 -8.22 40.67
N GLU A 87 32.86 -7.68 40.57
CA GLU A 87 32.57 -6.27 40.87
C GLU A 87 32.86 -5.94 42.34
N GLU A 88 32.43 -6.80 43.28
CA GLU A 88 32.73 -6.60 44.72
C GLU A 88 34.23 -6.74 45.04
N TYR A 89 34.93 -7.68 44.40
CA TYR A 89 36.39 -7.79 44.53
C TYR A 89 37.10 -6.50 44.08
N LEU A 90 36.65 -5.91 42.98
CA LEU A 90 37.23 -4.67 42.45
C LEU A 90 36.96 -3.49 43.38
N ARG A 91 35.76 -3.39 43.96
CA ARG A 91 35.46 -2.39 44.99
C ARG A 91 36.37 -2.51 46.21
N TYR A 92 36.56 -3.73 46.71
CA TYR A 92 37.44 -3.97 47.85
C TYR A 92 38.89 -3.56 47.56
N LEU A 93 39.38 -3.85 46.35
CA LEU A 93 40.71 -3.41 45.92
C LEU A 93 40.82 -1.88 45.89
N SER A 94 39.85 -1.19 45.27
CA SER A 94 39.85 0.28 45.23
C SER A 94 39.81 0.91 46.62
N GLU A 95 39.00 0.37 47.53
CA GLU A 95 38.89 0.88 48.89
C GLU A 95 40.19 0.65 49.69
N ARG A 96 40.80 -0.54 49.53
CA ARG A 96 42.09 -0.86 50.13
C ARG A 96 43.18 0.09 49.64
N ASP A 97 43.23 0.37 48.34
CA ASP A 97 44.25 1.23 47.75
C ASP A 97 44.04 2.70 48.18
N ALA A 98 42.79 3.19 48.27
CA ALA A 98 42.48 4.50 48.84
C ALA A 98 42.93 4.63 50.31
N ARG A 99 42.71 3.60 51.14
CA ARG A 99 43.19 3.58 52.54
C ARG A 99 44.71 3.63 52.63
N LYS A 100 45.42 2.99 51.70
CA LYS A 100 46.90 3.04 51.66
C LYS A 100 47.41 4.44 51.34
N ILE A 101 46.77 5.15 50.40
CA ILE A 101 47.13 6.53 50.04
C ILE A 101 46.94 7.45 51.26
N LEU A 102 45.77 7.38 51.92
CA LEU A 102 45.50 8.19 53.12
C LEU A 102 46.53 7.97 54.24
N ILE A 103 46.97 6.73 54.47
CA ILE A 103 48.00 6.43 55.48
C ILE A 103 49.36 7.03 55.08
N ALA A 104 49.70 7.00 53.80
CA ALA A 104 50.94 7.60 53.30
C ALA A 104 50.97 9.11 53.52
N ASP A 105 49.89 9.81 53.13
CA ASP A 105 49.75 11.27 53.30
C ASP A 105 49.85 11.69 54.78
N LEU A 106 49.22 10.91 55.68
CA LEU A 106 49.22 11.17 57.12
C LEU A 106 50.63 11.04 57.72
N ASN A 107 51.44 10.09 57.23
CA ASN A 107 52.82 9.94 57.64
C ASN A 107 53.70 11.09 57.12
N GLU A 108 53.51 11.51 55.87
CA GLU A 108 54.28 12.60 55.25
C GLU A 108 54.06 13.94 55.98
N LEU A 109 52.81 14.25 56.36
CA LEU A 109 52.49 15.43 57.18
C LEU A 109 53.15 15.38 58.57
N ARG A 110 53.40 14.18 59.11
CA ARG A 110 54.06 13.99 60.40
C ARG A 110 55.55 14.30 60.31
N TYR A 111 56.21 13.86 59.25
CA TYR A 111 57.61 14.17 58.95
C TYR A 111 57.82 15.67 58.71
N GLN A 112 56.95 16.30 57.92
CA GLN A 112 57.03 17.74 57.64
C GLN A 112 56.93 18.59 58.93
N ARG A 113 56.15 18.16 59.92
CA ARG A 113 56.03 18.85 61.21
C ARG A 113 57.30 18.75 62.05
N GLU A 114 57.98 17.62 62.02
CA GLU A 114 59.20 17.37 62.79
C GLU A 114 60.40 18.15 62.20
N ASP A 115 60.52 18.20 60.87
CA ASP A 115 61.59 18.93 60.17
C ASP A 115 61.51 20.46 60.37
N MET A 116 60.30 21.02 60.48
CA MET A 116 60.08 22.45 60.73
C MET A 116 60.62 22.91 62.10
N SER A 117 60.80 21.99 63.05
CA SER A 117 61.21 22.28 64.43
C SER A 117 62.73 22.41 64.59
N LEU A 118 63.52 21.85 63.67
CA LEU A 118 64.98 21.71 63.79
C LEU A 118 65.78 22.87 63.17
N ALA A 119 65.14 23.78 62.43
CA ALA A 119 65.86 24.75 61.58
C ALA A 119 66.11 26.15 62.18
N GLN A 120 65.85 26.40 63.47
CA GLN A 120 66.12 27.71 64.09
C GLN A 120 67.39 27.73 64.95
N SER A 121 68.48 28.34 64.43
CA SER A 121 69.47 29.02 65.28
C SER A 121 70.21 30.14 64.50
N PRO A 122 70.40 31.34 65.09
CA PRO A 122 71.02 32.50 64.42
C PRO A 122 72.46 32.77 64.91
N GLY A 123 73.31 33.37 64.06
CA GLY A 123 74.54 34.03 64.56
C GLY A 123 75.68 34.24 63.57
N ILE A 124 75.68 35.43 62.95
CA ILE A 124 76.72 36.10 62.13
C ILE A 124 78.00 36.38 62.93
N TRP A 125 79.21 36.46 62.33
CA TRP A 125 80.28 37.47 62.67
C TRP A 125 81.35 37.66 61.57
N GLY A 126 81.98 38.86 61.57
CA GLY A 126 82.69 39.63 60.49
C GLY A 126 84.15 39.30 60.12
N GLU A 127 84.58 39.74 58.91
CA GLU A 127 85.68 39.23 58.04
C GLU A 127 87.14 39.64 58.40
N ASP A 128 87.91 38.70 58.99
CA ASP A 128 89.37 38.54 59.19
C ASP A 128 90.12 38.19 57.85
N PRO A 129 91.43 38.36 57.64
CA PRO A 129 92.18 37.72 56.53
C PRO A 129 92.08 36.17 56.49
N MET A 130 91.89 35.50 57.62
CA MET A 130 91.36 34.12 57.67
C MET A 130 89.99 34.02 57.00
N LYS A 131 89.25 35.11 56.93
CA LYS A 131 87.93 35.28 56.33
C LYS A 131 87.94 35.72 54.88
N LEU A 132 89.00 36.32 54.36
CA LEU A 132 89.26 36.32 52.92
C LEU A 132 89.72 34.93 52.44
N THR A 133 90.47 34.20 53.25
CA THR A 133 90.83 32.80 52.97
C THR A 133 89.61 31.89 53.09
N VAL A 134 88.78 32.10 54.11
CA VAL A 134 87.48 31.44 54.27
C VAL A 134 86.51 31.94 53.23
N ALA A 135 86.51 33.20 52.77
CA ALA A 135 85.68 33.69 51.67
C ALA A 135 86.17 33.19 50.31
N LEU A 136 87.46 32.96 50.10
CA LEU A 136 87.99 32.31 48.91
C LEU A 136 87.62 30.82 48.94
N LYS A 137 87.71 30.19 50.12
CA LYS A 137 87.19 28.84 50.34
C LYS A 137 85.68 28.78 50.19
N MET A 138 84.95 29.79 50.67
CA MET A 138 83.48 29.91 50.61
C MET A 138 83.06 30.16 49.18
N THR A 139 83.72 31.05 48.43
CA THR A 139 83.45 31.29 47.01
C THR A 139 83.83 30.10 46.14
N ARG A 140 84.89 29.35 46.46
CA ARG A 140 85.15 28.05 45.82
C ARG A 140 84.06 27.03 46.15
N GLN A 141 83.62 27.00 47.40
CA GLN A 141 82.59 26.09 47.88
C GLN A 141 81.20 26.46 47.32
N ASP A 142 80.92 27.75 47.18
CA ASP A 142 79.73 28.34 46.58
C ASP A 142 79.79 28.21 45.06
N LEU A 143 80.96 28.30 44.43
CA LEU A 143 81.14 27.94 43.01
C LEU A 143 80.84 26.46 42.83
N THR A 144 81.35 25.57 43.68
CA THR A 144 80.99 24.15 43.60
C THR A 144 79.52 23.91 43.90
N ARG A 145 78.91 24.66 44.83
CA ARG A 145 77.49 24.55 45.17
C ARG A 145 76.63 25.04 44.01
N THR A 146 76.93 26.19 43.44
CA THR A 146 76.23 26.73 42.25
C THR A 146 76.48 25.89 41.01
N GLN A 147 77.66 25.28 40.85
CA GLN A 147 77.93 24.32 39.78
C GLN A 147 77.13 23.02 40.00
N MET A 148 77.02 22.55 41.24
CA MET A 148 76.15 21.43 41.59
C MET A 148 74.68 21.78 41.36
N GLU A 149 74.19 22.93 41.82
CA GLU A 149 72.84 23.42 41.58
C GLU A 149 72.56 23.62 40.10
N LEU A 150 73.52 24.13 39.32
CA LEU A 150 73.42 24.27 37.87
C LEU A 150 73.38 22.89 37.19
N ASN A 151 74.19 21.94 37.65
CA ASN A 151 74.15 20.56 37.15
C ASN A 151 72.87 19.85 37.56
N THR A 152 72.36 20.09 38.77
CA THR A 152 71.07 19.60 39.26
C THR A 152 69.93 20.23 38.47
N MET A 153 69.97 21.54 38.19
CA MET A 153 69.01 22.22 37.31
C MET A 153 69.10 21.68 35.88
N LYS A 154 70.30 21.52 35.32
CA LYS A 154 70.48 20.90 34.00
C LYS A 154 70.00 19.45 33.94
N ALA A 155 70.16 18.68 35.02
CA ALA A 155 69.65 17.32 35.13
C ALA A 155 68.12 17.31 35.32
N ASN A 156 67.58 18.23 36.11
CA ASN A 156 66.15 18.34 36.39
C ASN A 156 65.36 18.93 35.21
N PHE A 157 65.97 19.81 34.41
CA PHE A 157 65.35 20.51 33.28
C PHE A 157 65.83 20.02 31.91
N GLY A 158 66.80 19.10 31.85
CA GLY A 158 67.33 18.54 30.60
C GLY A 158 66.33 17.68 29.82
N ASP A 159 65.37 17.07 30.53
CA ASP A 159 64.29 16.23 29.98
C ASP A 159 62.93 16.94 29.95
N VAL A 160 62.88 18.26 30.16
CA VAL A 160 61.60 19.00 30.21
C VAL A 160 61.22 19.48 28.81
N VAL A 161 60.02 19.11 28.38
CA VAL A 161 59.46 19.53 27.09
C VAL A 161 59.33 21.06 27.06
N PRO A 162 59.90 21.75 26.06
CA PRO A 162 59.72 23.19 25.90
C PRO A 162 58.24 23.55 25.91
N ARG A 163 57.87 24.61 26.63
CA ARG A 163 56.46 25.02 26.80
C ARG A 163 55.70 25.15 25.47
N ARG A 164 56.37 25.62 24.41
CA ARG A 164 55.81 25.70 23.06
C ARG A 164 55.43 24.32 22.51
N ASP A 165 56.29 23.32 22.69
CA ASP A 165 56.08 21.97 22.19
C ASP A 165 55.01 21.27 23.02
N PHE A 166 54.95 21.55 24.33
CA PHE A 166 53.86 21.10 25.20
C PHE A 166 52.52 21.70 24.77
N GLU A 167 52.44 23.02 24.57
CA GLU A 167 51.22 23.70 24.12
C GLU A 167 50.79 23.23 22.73
N MET A 168 51.75 22.95 21.83
CA MET A 168 51.48 22.35 20.53
C MET A 168 50.93 20.92 20.65
N GLN A 169 51.54 20.08 21.48
CA GLN A 169 51.08 18.70 21.72
C GLN A 169 49.74 18.66 22.44
N GLU A 170 49.47 19.60 23.34
CA GLU A 170 48.18 19.76 24.00
C GLU A 170 47.09 20.12 22.99
N LYS A 171 47.39 21.04 22.05
CA LYS A 171 46.48 21.36 20.95
C LYS A 171 46.21 20.15 20.06
N THR A 172 47.26 19.43 19.63
CA THR A 172 47.06 18.24 18.79
C THR A 172 46.29 17.14 19.51
N ASN A 173 46.49 16.95 20.82
CA ASN A 173 45.70 16.00 21.60
C ASN A 173 44.24 16.41 21.71
N LYS A 174 43.95 17.72 21.86
CA LYS A 174 42.57 18.23 21.82
C LYS A 174 41.93 17.98 20.46
N ASP A 175 42.62 18.32 19.37
CA ASP A 175 42.12 18.10 18.01
C ASP A 175 41.86 16.60 17.74
N LEU A 176 42.76 15.71 18.20
CA LEU A 176 42.59 14.25 18.08
C LEU A 176 41.45 13.73 18.95
N GLN A 177 41.26 14.29 20.14
CA GLN A 177 40.15 13.92 21.03
C GLN A 177 38.81 14.30 20.40
N GLU A 178 38.70 15.49 19.81
CA GLU A 178 37.51 15.92 19.07
C GLU A 178 37.21 15.01 17.87
N GLN A 179 38.24 14.60 17.12
CA GLN A 179 38.10 13.63 16.02
C GLN A 179 37.66 12.24 16.50
N LEU A 180 38.17 11.77 17.65
CA LEU A 180 37.75 10.50 18.23
C LEU A 180 36.29 10.56 18.71
N ASP A 181 35.88 11.68 19.28
CA ASP A 181 34.50 11.88 19.73
C ASP A 181 33.53 11.97 18.54
N SER A 182 33.91 12.67 17.45
CA SER A 182 33.09 12.70 16.23
C SER A 182 32.97 11.30 15.59
N LEU A 183 34.08 10.57 15.45
CA LEU A 183 34.07 9.23 14.87
C LEU A 183 33.26 8.23 15.71
N ARG A 184 33.25 8.43 17.03
CA ARG A 184 32.45 7.62 17.96
C ARG A 184 30.95 7.88 17.79
N ASP A 185 30.57 9.11 17.49
CA ASP A 185 29.18 9.45 17.20
C ASP A 185 28.73 8.93 15.83
N ASP A 186 29.58 9.03 14.80
CA ASP A 186 29.34 8.43 13.49
C ASP A 186 29.16 6.91 13.60
N TYR A 187 30.02 6.22 14.35
CA TYR A 187 29.90 4.78 14.59
C TYR A 187 28.58 4.42 15.28
N ARG A 188 28.15 5.25 16.24
CA ARG A 188 26.88 5.06 16.95
C ARG A 188 25.68 5.23 16.01
N GLU A 189 25.76 6.16 15.07
CA GLU A 189 24.73 6.36 14.04
C GLU A 189 24.67 5.17 13.09
N VAL A 190 25.80 4.71 12.57
CA VAL A 190 25.88 3.51 11.72
C VAL A 190 25.32 2.27 12.41
N CYS A 191 25.56 2.09 13.72
CA CYS A 191 24.95 1.00 14.47
C CYS A 191 23.42 1.08 14.50
N LYS A 192 22.85 2.29 14.66
CA LYS A 192 21.39 2.47 14.64
C LYS A 192 20.81 2.17 13.26
N GLU A 193 21.45 2.66 12.21
CA GLU A 193 21.03 2.38 10.82
C GLU A 193 21.08 0.88 10.53
N HIS A 194 22.12 0.18 10.99
CA HIS A 194 22.23 -1.26 10.87
C HIS A 194 21.10 -2.00 11.59
N ASP A 195 20.77 -1.60 12.82
CA ASP A 195 19.68 -2.20 13.60
C ASP A 195 18.32 -1.95 12.92
N MET A 196 18.08 -0.76 12.36
CA MET A 196 16.87 -0.45 11.61
C MET A 196 16.77 -1.27 10.32
N LEU A 197 17.86 -1.38 9.56
CA LEU A 197 17.94 -2.21 8.36
C LEU A 197 17.69 -3.69 8.68
N LEU A 198 18.24 -4.18 9.79
CA LEU A 198 18.02 -5.55 10.24
C LEU A 198 16.55 -5.80 10.58
N GLN A 199 15.90 -4.84 11.25
CA GLN A 199 14.47 -4.92 11.56
C GLN A 199 13.61 -4.93 10.28
N LEU A 200 13.94 -4.07 9.31
CA LEU A 200 13.24 -4.02 8.02
C LEU A 200 13.45 -5.31 7.21
N HIS A 201 14.67 -5.85 7.18
CA HIS A 201 14.93 -7.14 6.56
C HIS A 201 14.10 -8.26 7.20
N MET A 202 13.99 -8.27 8.53
CA MET A 202 13.16 -9.24 9.24
C MET A 202 11.66 -9.12 8.93
N SER A 203 11.12 -7.90 8.77
CA SER A 203 9.72 -7.73 8.37
C SER A 203 9.48 -8.18 6.93
N THR A 204 10.36 -7.81 6.00
CA THR A 204 10.25 -8.23 4.59
C THR A 204 10.34 -9.75 4.44
N LEU A 205 11.18 -10.43 5.22
CA LEU A 205 11.24 -11.90 5.23
C LEU A 205 9.91 -12.52 5.69
N LYS A 206 9.27 -11.94 6.71
CA LYS A 206 7.97 -12.41 7.20
C LYS A 206 6.87 -12.21 6.16
N GLU A 207 6.82 -11.04 5.52
CA GLU A 207 5.87 -10.76 4.44
C GLU A 207 6.05 -11.73 3.28
N ARG A 208 7.28 -11.98 2.85
CA ARG A 208 7.59 -13.00 1.83
C ARG A 208 7.07 -14.38 2.23
N ASP A 209 7.30 -14.80 3.47
CA ASP A 209 6.86 -16.13 3.94
C ASP A 209 5.34 -16.24 4.05
N GLN A 210 4.66 -15.13 4.40
CA GLN A 210 3.21 -15.01 4.37
C GLN A 210 2.69 -15.14 2.94
N TYR A 211 3.19 -14.35 2.00
CA TYR A 211 2.79 -14.43 0.59
C TYR A 211 3.07 -15.81 -0.01
N HIS A 212 4.18 -16.46 0.35
CA HIS A 212 4.46 -17.82 -0.11
C HIS A 212 3.43 -18.84 0.42
N SER A 213 3.01 -18.69 1.67
CA SER A 213 2.00 -19.55 2.29
C SER A 213 0.63 -19.32 1.66
N GLU A 214 0.23 -18.07 1.46
CA GLU A 214 -1.01 -17.69 0.77
C GLU A 214 -1.05 -18.23 -0.67
N LEU A 215 0.04 -18.09 -1.42
CA LEU A 215 0.15 -18.65 -2.78
C LEU A 215 -0.01 -20.17 -2.78
N GLN A 216 0.59 -20.88 -1.82
CA GLN A 216 0.43 -22.33 -1.71
C GLN A 216 -1.01 -22.72 -1.36
N GLU A 217 -1.69 -21.95 -0.51
CA GLU A 217 -3.09 -22.16 -0.15
C GLU A 217 -4.02 -21.92 -1.35
N ILE A 218 -3.80 -20.84 -2.10
CA ILE A 218 -4.52 -20.54 -3.34
C ILE A 218 -4.29 -21.67 -4.37
N GLN A 219 -3.06 -22.15 -4.55
CA GLN A 219 -2.79 -23.26 -5.47
C GLN A 219 -3.49 -24.57 -5.06
N ARG A 220 -3.65 -24.84 -3.77
CA ARG A 220 -4.37 -26.03 -3.28
C ARG A 220 -5.88 -25.93 -3.44
N THR A 221 -6.43 -24.71 -3.32
CA THR A 221 -7.87 -24.44 -3.35
C THR A 221 -8.38 -24.10 -4.73
N SER A 222 -7.50 -23.70 -5.66
CA SER A 222 -7.87 -23.40 -7.04
C SER A 222 -8.19 -24.67 -7.81
N THR A 223 -9.36 -24.69 -8.45
CA THR A 223 -9.61 -25.64 -9.55
C THR A 223 -8.60 -25.37 -10.66
N PRO A 224 -7.92 -26.41 -11.20
CA PRO A 224 -6.96 -26.22 -12.29
C PRO A 224 -7.63 -25.53 -13.46
N ARG A 225 -6.98 -24.49 -14.01
CA ARG A 225 -7.49 -23.74 -15.16
C ARG A 225 -7.77 -24.70 -16.32
N PRO A 226 -8.91 -24.58 -17.02
CA PRO A 226 -9.18 -25.40 -18.18
C PRO A 226 -8.07 -25.31 -19.22
N ASP A 227 -7.77 -26.45 -19.84
CA ASP A 227 -6.83 -26.50 -20.96
C ASP A 227 -7.53 -26.07 -22.24
N TRP A 228 -7.43 -24.78 -22.56
CA TRP A 228 -8.10 -24.16 -23.70
C TRP A 228 -7.57 -24.61 -25.06
N SER A 229 -6.39 -25.23 -25.12
CA SER A 229 -5.84 -25.78 -26.37
C SER A 229 -6.73 -26.89 -26.95
N LYS A 230 -7.46 -27.63 -26.09
CA LYS A 230 -8.39 -28.68 -26.50
C LYS A 230 -9.61 -28.16 -27.26
N CYS A 231 -9.91 -26.86 -27.15
CA CYS A 231 -11.07 -26.28 -27.82
C CYS A 231 -10.81 -26.09 -29.33
N GLU A 232 -9.54 -26.06 -29.77
CA GLU A 232 -9.16 -25.98 -31.18
C GLU A 232 -9.75 -27.13 -32.02
N ASP A 233 -9.85 -28.32 -31.44
CA ASP A 233 -10.36 -29.53 -32.10
C ASP A 233 -11.90 -29.63 -32.08
N VAL A 234 -12.57 -28.90 -31.19
CA VAL A 234 -14.02 -29.02 -30.94
C VAL A 234 -14.80 -27.90 -31.62
N VAL A 235 -14.20 -26.71 -31.74
CA VAL A 235 -14.87 -25.55 -32.35
C VAL A 235 -14.87 -25.68 -33.87
N ALA A 236 -16.03 -25.48 -34.49
CA ALA A 236 -16.18 -25.49 -35.94
C ALA A 236 -15.28 -24.41 -36.56
N GLY A 237 -14.47 -24.74 -37.57
CA GLY A 237 -13.49 -23.82 -38.18
C GLY A 237 -12.06 -23.97 -37.66
N GLY A 238 -11.80 -24.88 -36.71
CA GLY A 238 -10.46 -25.34 -36.36
C GLY A 238 -9.62 -24.34 -35.55
N PRO A 239 -8.29 -24.56 -35.46
CA PRO A 239 -7.41 -23.81 -34.57
C PRO A 239 -7.33 -22.33 -34.91
N ASP A 240 -7.34 -21.97 -36.20
CA ASP A 240 -7.25 -20.57 -36.64
C ASP A 240 -8.46 -19.75 -36.16
N ARG A 241 -9.67 -20.31 -36.25
CA ARG A 241 -10.89 -19.65 -35.78
C ARG A 241 -10.91 -19.56 -34.24
N TRP A 242 -10.46 -20.60 -33.54
CA TRP A 242 -10.36 -20.56 -32.08
C TRP A 242 -9.35 -19.50 -31.62
N GLN A 243 -8.20 -19.38 -32.29
CA GLN A 243 -7.19 -18.37 -31.96
C GLN A 243 -7.74 -16.96 -32.13
N MET A 244 -8.48 -16.69 -33.21
CA MET A 244 -9.17 -15.40 -33.40
C MET A 244 -10.24 -15.14 -32.32
N LEU A 245 -10.99 -16.17 -31.93
CA LEU A 245 -12.02 -16.03 -30.89
C LEU A 245 -11.44 -15.86 -29.49
N ALA A 246 -10.26 -16.43 -29.23
CA ALA A 246 -9.61 -16.44 -27.93
C ALA A 246 -8.67 -15.24 -27.69
N GLU A 247 -8.29 -14.54 -28.76
CA GLU A 247 -7.37 -13.41 -28.68
C GLU A 247 -7.89 -12.31 -27.73
N GLY A 248 -7.04 -11.90 -26.79
CA GLY A 248 -7.35 -10.86 -25.81
C GLY A 248 -8.33 -11.23 -24.70
N LYS A 249 -8.84 -12.48 -24.66
CA LYS A 249 -9.86 -12.90 -23.67
C LYS A 249 -9.29 -13.59 -22.45
N ASN A 250 -9.92 -13.35 -21.30
CA ASN A 250 -9.60 -14.04 -20.06
C ASN A 250 -10.27 -15.43 -20.00
N SER A 251 -9.92 -16.25 -18.99
CA SER A 251 -10.43 -17.61 -18.88
C SER A 251 -11.95 -17.71 -18.74
N ASP A 252 -12.59 -16.73 -18.12
CA ASP A 252 -14.03 -16.71 -17.87
C ASP A 252 -14.77 -16.36 -19.16
N GLN A 253 -14.30 -15.33 -19.86
CA GLN A 253 -14.78 -14.94 -21.19
C GLN A 253 -14.64 -16.08 -22.23
N LEU A 254 -13.59 -16.90 -22.14
CA LEU A 254 -13.44 -18.07 -23.00
C LEU A 254 -14.50 -19.16 -22.75
N VAL A 255 -15.01 -19.27 -21.52
CA VAL A 255 -16.14 -20.18 -21.22
C VAL A 255 -17.37 -19.70 -21.97
N ASP A 256 -17.69 -18.41 -21.91
CA ASP A 256 -18.85 -17.84 -22.61
C ASP A 256 -18.77 -18.04 -24.12
N VAL A 257 -17.60 -17.79 -24.71
CA VAL A 257 -17.36 -18.04 -26.15
C VAL A 257 -17.57 -19.51 -26.50
N LEU A 258 -17.06 -20.44 -25.68
CA LEU A 258 -17.23 -21.87 -25.92
C LEU A 258 -18.71 -22.30 -25.80
N LEU A 259 -19.42 -21.78 -24.79
CA LEU A 259 -20.84 -22.05 -24.59
C LEU A 259 -21.67 -21.53 -25.77
N GLU A 260 -21.32 -20.37 -26.31
CA GLU A 260 -21.93 -19.82 -27.53
C GLU A 260 -21.68 -20.74 -28.72
N GLU A 261 -20.44 -21.11 -29.01
CA GLU A 261 -20.09 -21.99 -30.14
C GLU A 261 -20.79 -23.35 -30.09
N ILE A 262 -20.81 -23.99 -28.92
CA ILE A 262 -21.52 -25.26 -28.71
C ILE A 262 -23.03 -25.05 -28.86
N GLY A 263 -23.55 -23.97 -28.28
CA GLY A 263 -24.97 -23.66 -28.32
C GLY A 263 -25.47 -23.35 -29.73
N VAL A 264 -24.64 -22.79 -30.61
CA VAL A 264 -25.02 -22.55 -32.02
C VAL A 264 -25.30 -23.87 -32.72
N GLY A 265 -24.42 -24.86 -32.57
CA GLY A 265 -24.64 -26.20 -33.13
C GLY A 265 -25.95 -26.81 -32.62
N LEU A 266 -26.16 -26.77 -31.31
CA LEU A 266 -27.38 -27.30 -30.68
C LEU A 266 -28.67 -26.55 -31.10
N LEU A 267 -28.60 -25.24 -31.32
CA LEU A 267 -29.72 -24.46 -31.82
C LEU A 267 -30.01 -24.80 -33.29
N GLN A 268 -28.98 -25.02 -34.12
CA GLN A 268 -29.18 -25.41 -35.52
C GLN A 268 -29.76 -26.82 -35.66
N GLU A 269 -29.45 -27.74 -34.75
CA GLU A 269 -30.01 -29.10 -34.73
C GLU A 269 -31.49 -29.13 -34.30
N LYS A 270 -31.97 -28.13 -33.54
CA LYS A 270 -33.37 -28.04 -33.12
C LYS A 270 -34.25 -27.49 -34.24
N ASP A 271 -35.16 -28.32 -34.74
CA ASP A 271 -36.16 -27.90 -35.75
C ASP A 271 -37.37 -27.18 -35.13
N PHE A 272 -37.71 -27.50 -33.88
CA PHE A 272 -38.89 -26.95 -33.21
C PHE A 272 -38.59 -26.58 -31.75
N PHE A 273 -39.22 -25.52 -31.28
CA PHE A 273 -39.25 -25.11 -29.88
C PHE A 273 -40.61 -25.45 -29.25
N PRO A 274 -40.63 -25.95 -28.01
CA PRO A 274 -41.87 -26.08 -27.25
C PRO A 274 -42.34 -24.70 -26.79
N GLY A 275 -43.63 -24.40 -26.99
CA GLY A 275 -44.27 -23.23 -26.44
C GLY A 275 -44.27 -23.25 -24.91
N LEU A 276 -44.07 -22.07 -24.31
CA LEU A 276 -43.99 -21.90 -22.86
C LEU A 276 -45.37 -21.81 -22.19
N GLY A 277 -46.45 -21.63 -22.96
CA GLY A 277 -47.82 -21.47 -22.44
C GLY A 277 -48.20 -20.02 -22.18
N TYR A 278 -49.30 -19.83 -21.43
CA TYR A 278 -49.96 -18.53 -21.21
C TYR A 278 -49.85 -18.01 -19.77
N GLU A 279 -48.88 -18.49 -18.99
CA GLU A 279 -48.70 -18.02 -17.62
C GLU A 279 -48.36 -16.52 -17.57
N GLU A 280 -48.75 -15.87 -16.47
CA GLU A 280 -48.49 -14.44 -16.26
C GLU A 280 -46.98 -14.13 -16.11
N SER A 281 -46.21 -15.10 -15.62
CA SER A 281 -44.74 -15.09 -15.53
C SER A 281 -44.05 -15.06 -16.90
N ILE A 282 -44.74 -15.47 -17.96
CA ILE A 282 -44.21 -15.56 -19.31
C ILE A 282 -44.45 -14.22 -20.04
N PRO A 283 -43.41 -13.63 -20.65
CA PRO A 283 -43.56 -12.40 -21.42
C PRO A 283 -44.56 -12.55 -22.58
N PRO A 284 -45.35 -11.51 -22.92
CA PRO A 284 -46.38 -11.56 -23.97
C PRO A 284 -45.88 -12.11 -25.31
N PHE A 285 -44.67 -11.73 -25.72
CA PHE A 285 -44.06 -12.16 -26.99
C PHE A 285 -43.70 -13.65 -27.04
N LEU A 286 -43.76 -14.38 -25.92
CA LEU A 286 -43.54 -15.83 -25.84
C LEU A 286 -44.81 -16.61 -25.49
N ARG A 287 -45.96 -15.96 -25.28
CA ARG A 287 -47.19 -16.64 -24.87
C ARG A 287 -47.79 -17.43 -26.03
N PHE A 288 -47.41 -18.69 -26.12
CA PHE A 288 -47.84 -19.61 -27.16
C PHE A 288 -47.94 -21.02 -26.59
N GLU A 289 -48.97 -21.75 -27.03
CA GLU A 289 -49.16 -23.15 -26.72
C GLU A 289 -49.02 -23.98 -28.00
N GLY A 290 -48.21 -25.04 -27.93
CA GLY A 290 -47.89 -25.90 -29.06
C GLY A 290 -46.41 -25.93 -29.39
N VAL A 291 -46.09 -26.26 -30.64
CA VAL A 291 -44.71 -26.30 -31.14
C VAL A 291 -44.51 -25.21 -32.18
N VAL A 292 -43.33 -24.61 -32.13
CA VAL A 292 -42.96 -23.45 -32.93
C VAL A 292 -41.74 -23.80 -33.77
N GLU A 293 -41.77 -23.54 -35.07
CA GLU A 293 -40.65 -23.82 -35.96
C GLU A 293 -39.46 -22.91 -35.67
N ASN A 294 -38.26 -23.48 -35.58
CA ASN A 294 -37.02 -22.72 -35.54
C ASN A 294 -36.66 -22.25 -36.95
N LYS A 295 -36.62 -20.92 -37.16
CA LYS A 295 -36.31 -20.33 -38.47
C LYS A 295 -34.83 -20.35 -38.84
N LYS A 296 -33.94 -20.73 -37.89
CA LYS A 296 -32.49 -20.90 -38.08
C LYS A 296 -31.79 -19.73 -38.84
N PRO A 297 -32.00 -18.46 -38.43
CA PRO A 297 -31.33 -17.32 -39.04
C PRO A 297 -29.83 -17.35 -38.75
N THR A 298 -29.04 -16.64 -39.58
CA THR A 298 -27.64 -16.40 -39.24
C THR A 298 -27.53 -15.34 -38.14
N LYS A 299 -26.39 -15.30 -37.43
CA LYS A 299 -26.12 -14.28 -36.40
C LYS A 299 -26.35 -12.86 -36.95
N LYS A 300 -25.84 -12.60 -38.15
CA LYS A 300 -25.96 -11.32 -38.88
C LYS A 300 -27.42 -10.94 -39.16
N ASP A 301 -28.27 -11.90 -39.54
CA ASP A 301 -29.69 -11.65 -39.79
C ASP A 301 -30.42 -11.23 -38.52
N VAL A 302 -30.12 -11.91 -37.39
CA VAL A 302 -30.67 -11.55 -36.07
C VAL A 302 -30.24 -10.13 -35.71
N ILE A 303 -28.96 -9.79 -35.81
CA ILE A 303 -28.46 -8.45 -35.48
C ILE A 303 -29.13 -7.37 -36.33
N ASN A 304 -29.24 -7.58 -37.64
CA ASN A 304 -29.89 -6.63 -38.53
C ASN A 304 -31.36 -6.42 -38.16
N LEU A 305 -32.05 -7.51 -37.81
CA LEU A 305 -33.44 -7.43 -37.35
C LEU A 305 -33.58 -6.66 -36.03
N LEU A 306 -32.67 -6.87 -35.07
CA LEU A 306 -32.65 -6.12 -33.81
C LEU A 306 -32.36 -4.63 -34.02
N LYS A 307 -31.41 -4.31 -34.91
CA LYS A 307 -31.10 -2.92 -35.29
C LYS A 307 -32.30 -2.24 -35.94
N ASP A 308 -33.03 -2.95 -36.79
CA ASP A 308 -34.24 -2.43 -37.41
C ASP A 308 -35.38 -2.23 -36.39
N ALA A 309 -35.53 -3.16 -35.45
CA ALA A 309 -36.48 -3.01 -34.34
C ALA A 309 -36.16 -1.75 -33.52
N TRP A 310 -34.88 -1.52 -33.20
CA TRP A 310 -34.46 -0.29 -32.50
C TRP A 310 -34.69 0.98 -33.31
N LYS A 311 -34.41 0.98 -34.62
CA LYS A 311 -34.68 2.14 -35.48
C LYS A 311 -36.16 2.50 -35.48
N GLU A 312 -37.02 1.49 -35.60
CA GLU A 312 -38.47 1.68 -35.58
C GLU A 312 -38.95 2.15 -34.20
N ARG A 313 -38.41 1.58 -33.12
CA ARG A 313 -38.73 1.99 -31.75
C ARG A 313 -38.37 3.45 -31.46
N LEU A 314 -37.23 3.90 -31.98
CA LEU A 314 -36.77 5.29 -31.80
C LEU A 314 -37.59 6.30 -32.63
N ALA A 315 -38.25 5.84 -33.70
CA ALA A 315 -39.11 6.67 -34.54
C ALA A 315 -40.56 6.74 -34.04
N GLU A 316 -40.95 5.85 -33.11
CA GLU A 316 -42.31 5.75 -32.60
C GLU A 316 -42.64 6.85 -31.58
N GLU A 317 -43.70 7.61 -31.83
CA GLU A 317 -44.14 8.72 -30.97
C GLU A 317 -44.91 8.23 -29.74
N GLN A 318 -45.68 7.15 -29.87
CA GLN A 318 -46.51 6.60 -28.80
C GLN A 318 -45.87 5.34 -28.20
N LYS A 319 -45.29 5.50 -27.01
CA LYS A 319 -44.52 4.43 -26.36
C LYS A 319 -45.44 3.43 -25.67
N GLU A 320 -45.74 2.33 -26.36
CA GLU A 320 -46.25 1.11 -25.71
C GLU A 320 -45.13 0.41 -24.91
N LYS A 321 -45.44 -0.64 -24.15
CA LYS A 321 -44.39 -1.40 -23.44
C LYS A 321 -43.47 -2.08 -24.44
N PHE A 322 -42.17 -2.14 -24.15
CA PHE A 322 -41.18 -2.69 -25.09
C PHE A 322 -41.49 -4.12 -25.56
N GLN A 323 -42.01 -4.97 -24.66
CA GLN A 323 -42.38 -6.35 -24.99
C GLN A 323 -43.55 -6.42 -25.98
N ASP A 324 -44.52 -5.52 -25.84
CA ASP A 324 -45.69 -5.43 -26.73
C ASP A 324 -45.25 -4.85 -28.09
N PHE A 325 -44.40 -3.83 -28.08
CA PHE A 325 -43.76 -3.29 -29.28
C PHE A 325 -43.02 -4.37 -30.07
N PHE A 326 -42.22 -5.19 -29.40
CA PHE A 326 -41.45 -6.22 -30.09
C PHE A 326 -42.36 -7.26 -30.75
N LEU A 327 -43.46 -7.65 -30.10
CA LEU A 327 -44.44 -8.55 -30.69
C LEU A 327 -45.12 -7.91 -31.92
N ASN A 328 -45.57 -6.66 -31.80
CA ASN A 328 -46.20 -5.92 -32.89
C ASN A 328 -45.22 -5.66 -34.06
N PHE A 329 -43.94 -5.47 -33.78
CA PHE A 329 -42.89 -5.37 -34.78
C PHE A 329 -42.75 -6.67 -35.57
N LEU A 330 -42.68 -7.81 -34.89
CA LEU A 330 -42.58 -9.13 -35.54
C LEU A 330 -43.83 -9.44 -36.37
N GLU A 331 -45.02 -9.11 -35.87
CA GLU A 331 -46.27 -9.30 -36.60
C GLU A 331 -46.33 -8.46 -37.89
N ARG A 332 -45.87 -7.20 -37.84
CA ARG A 332 -45.80 -6.35 -39.03
C ARG A 332 -44.76 -6.82 -40.05
N ARG A 333 -43.63 -7.37 -39.60
CA ARG A 333 -42.52 -7.78 -40.48
C ARG A 333 -42.72 -9.16 -41.11
N PHE A 334 -43.24 -10.13 -40.35
CA PHE A 334 -43.33 -11.53 -40.76
C PHE A 334 -44.77 -12.05 -40.89
N GLY A 335 -45.76 -11.27 -40.45
CA GLY A 335 -47.15 -11.66 -40.44
C GLY A 335 -47.53 -12.55 -39.25
N PRO A 336 -48.83 -12.67 -38.93
CA PRO A 336 -49.31 -13.34 -37.72
C PRO A 336 -49.02 -14.84 -37.68
N ALA A 337 -48.85 -15.49 -38.83
CA ALA A 337 -48.57 -16.93 -38.92
C ALA A 337 -47.16 -17.29 -38.43
N ASP A 338 -46.16 -16.46 -38.75
CA ASP A 338 -44.74 -16.72 -38.43
C ASP A 338 -44.23 -15.89 -37.24
N THR A 339 -45.08 -15.02 -36.66
CA THR A 339 -44.69 -14.12 -35.55
C THR A 339 -44.09 -14.89 -34.38
N MET A 340 -44.78 -15.93 -33.90
CA MET A 340 -44.30 -16.71 -32.76
C MET A 340 -43.06 -17.54 -33.12
N ALA A 341 -42.95 -18.01 -34.36
CA ALA A 341 -41.76 -18.68 -34.88
C ALA A 341 -40.52 -17.79 -34.81
N TRP A 342 -40.65 -16.55 -35.28
CA TRP A 342 -39.58 -15.57 -35.17
C TRP A 342 -39.33 -15.14 -33.73
N ALA A 343 -40.37 -14.96 -32.90
CA ALA A 343 -40.21 -14.55 -31.50
C ALA A 343 -39.37 -15.56 -30.71
N TYR A 344 -39.70 -16.86 -30.80
CA TYR A 344 -38.93 -17.93 -30.13
C TYR A 344 -37.53 -18.07 -30.71
N THR A 345 -37.41 -18.01 -32.04
CA THR A 345 -36.11 -18.13 -32.71
C THR A 345 -35.17 -17.00 -32.28
N ILE A 346 -35.62 -15.74 -32.33
CA ILE A 346 -34.83 -14.59 -31.91
C ILE A 346 -34.51 -14.68 -30.42
N PHE A 347 -35.49 -15.02 -29.59
CA PHE A 347 -35.33 -15.12 -28.14
C PHE A 347 -34.24 -16.13 -27.74
N GLU A 348 -34.25 -17.33 -28.33
CA GLU A 348 -33.21 -18.33 -28.06
C GLU A 348 -31.84 -17.92 -28.61
N ASN A 349 -31.79 -17.21 -29.74
CA ASN A 349 -30.53 -16.65 -30.27
C ASN A 349 -29.95 -15.58 -29.33
N ILE A 350 -30.71 -14.55 -28.95
CA ILE A 350 -30.20 -13.46 -28.09
C ILE A 350 -29.87 -13.92 -26.67
N LYS A 351 -30.51 -15.01 -26.20
CA LYS A 351 -30.22 -15.64 -24.91
C LYS A 351 -28.91 -16.42 -24.94
N LEU A 352 -28.55 -16.97 -26.10
CA LEU A 352 -27.31 -17.69 -26.31
C LEU A 352 -26.11 -16.74 -26.42
N PHE A 353 -26.18 -15.75 -27.31
CA PHE A 353 -25.06 -14.84 -27.61
C PHE A 353 -24.98 -13.67 -26.63
N ARG A 354 -24.40 -13.91 -25.45
CA ARG A 354 -24.23 -12.90 -24.40
C ARG A 354 -23.03 -12.00 -24.62
N SER A 355 -22.03 -12.48 -25.35
CA SER A 355 -20.83 -11.72 -25.72
C SER A 355 -21.12 -10.60 -26.70
N ASN A 356 -22.23 -10.71 -27.45
CA ASN A 356 -22.63 -9.70 -28.42
C ASN A 356 -23.40 -8.56 -27.74
N GLU A 357 -22.90 -7.34 -27.89
CA GLU A 357 -23.49 -6.16 -27.22
C GLU A 357 -24.91 -5.88 -27.69
N VAL A 358 -25.18 -5.93 -29.00
CA VAL A 358 -26.50 -5.64 -29.55
C VAL A 358 -27.54 -6.65 -29.02
N MET A 359 -27.18 -7.94 -29.03
CA MET A 359 -28.08 -9.00 -28.54
C MET A 359 -28.27 -8.95 -27.03
N SER A 360 -27.20 -8.77 -26.26
CA SER A 360 -27.25 -8.71 -24.79
C SER A 360 -28.02 -7.50 -24.29
N GLN A 361 -27.82 -6.31 -24.88
CA GLN A 361 -28.59 -5.10 -24.57
C GLN A 361 -30.06 -5.27 -24.93
N PHE A 362 -30.36 -5.79 -26.13
CA PHE A 362 -31.74 -6.04 -26.55
C PHE A 362 -32.43 -7.03 -25.61
N TYR A 363 -31.75 -8.12 -25.25
CA TYR A 363 -32.26 -9.10 -24.29
C TYR A 363 -32.49 -8.50 -22.91
N ALA A 364 -31.57 -7.65 -22.41
CA ALA A 364 -31.72 -6.98 -21.12
C ALA A 364 -32.95 -6.08 -21.08
N VAL A 365 -33.21 -5.31 -22.15
CA VAL A 365 -34.43 -4.48 -22.24
C VAL A 365 -35.68 -5.34 -22.41
N LEU A 366 -35.63 -6.37 -23.25
CA LEU A 366 -36.75 -7.28 -23.48
C LEU A 366 -37.21 -8.01 -22.22
N MET A 367 -36.25 -8.44 -21.40
CA MET A 367 -36.51 -9.10 -20.11
C MET A 367 -36.80 -8.12 -18.96
N GLY A 368 -36.83 -6.81 -19.22
CA GLY A 368 -37.07 -5.79 -18.19
C GLY A 368 -35.94 -5.67 -17.16
N LYS A 369 -34.73 -6.15 -17.48
CA LYS A 369 -33.54 -5.93 -16.66
C LYS A 369 -33.06 -4.49 -16.76
N TRP A 370 -33.24 -3.87 -17.93
CA TRP A 370 -32.94 -2.46 -18.18
C TRP A 370 -34.12 -1.78 -18.87
N ASN A 371 -34.22 -0.46 -18.67
CA ASN A 371 -35.15 0.40 -19.38
C ASN A 371 -34.54 0.85 -20.71
N GLU A 372 -35.40 1.19 -21.66
CA GLU A 372 -34.99 1.74 -22.96
C GLU A 372 -34.16 3.02 -22.83
N SER A 373 -34.36 3.81 -21.76
CA SER A 373 -33.62 5.03 -21.50
C SER A 373 -32.11 4.81 -21.45
N VAL A 374 -31.68 3.65 -20.95
CA VAL A 374 -30.27 3.28 -20.83
C VAL A 374 -29.62 3.14 -22.21
N TYR A 375 -30.28 2.41 -23.12
CA TYR A 375 -29.84 2.25 -24.51
C TYR A 375 -29.82 3.58 -25.26
N ILE A 376 -30.89 4.38 -25.10
CA ILE A 376 -30.99 5.72 -25.71
C ILE A 376 -29.83 6.59 -25.25
N LYS A 377 -29.54 6.61 -23.94
CA LYS A 377 -28.44 7.39 -23.37
C LYS A 377 -27.09 6.97 -23.93
N GLN A 378 -26.82 5.66 -24.00
CA GLN A 378 -25.57 5.14 -24.57
C GLN A 378 -25.38 5.64 -26.01
N LYS A 379 -26.42 5.52 -26.84
CA LYS A 379 -26.39 5.99 -28.23
C LYS A 379 -26.19 7.51 -28.33
N GLU A 380 -26.83 8.28 -27.46
CA GLU A 380 -26.62 9.72 -27.36
C GLU A 380 -25.18 10.06 -26.96
N THR A 381 -24.59 9.36 -25.99
CA THR A 381 -23.21 9.61 -25.56
C THR A 381 -22.21 9.32 -26.67
N VAL A 382 -22.38 8.22 -27.41
CA VAL A 382 -21.55 7.90 -28.57
C VAL A 382 -21.69 8.97 -29.67
N THR A 383 -22.93 9.41 -29.95
CA THR A 383 -23.20 10.45 -30.94
C THR A 383 -22.62 11.80 -30.53
N GLN A 384 -22.73 12.16 -29.25
CA GLN A 384 -22.18 13.40 -28.68
C GLN A 384 -20.65 13.37 -28.78
N LEU A 385 -20.02 12.27 -28.38
CA LEU A 385 -18.56 12.13 -28.44
C LEU A 385 -18.05 12.21 -29.89
N LEU A 386 -18.71 11.52 -30.83
CA LEU A 386 -18.37 11.61 -32.25
C LEU A 386 -18.50 13.06 -32.76
N LYS A 387 -19.55 13.78 -32.34
CA LYS A 387 -19.74 15.18 -32.70
C LYS A 387 -18.63 16.08 -32.16
N GLU A 388 -18.22 15.91 -30.90
CA GLU A 388 -17.12 16.68 -30.32
C GLU A 388 -15.78 16.37 -31.00
N MET A 389 -15.52 15.11 -31.33
CA MET A 389 -14.34 14.72 -32.12
C MET A 389 -14.34 15.37 -33.51
N THR A 390 -15.49 15.37 -34.20
CA THR A 390 -15.65 16.05 -35.50
C THR A 390 -15.50 17.57 -35.40
N ASN A 391 -15.91 18.20 -34.28
CA ASN A 391 -15.74 19.63 -34.09
C ASN A 391 -14.25 20.02 -33.95
N VAL A 392 -13.44 19.16 -33.32
CA VAL A 392 -11.99 19.37 -33.16
C VAL A 392 -11.24 19.11 -34.48
N ASP A 393 -11.73 18.16 -35.28
CA ASP A 393 -11.25 17.88 -36.63
C ASP A 393 -11.69 18.97 -37.63
N SER A 394 -11.06 20.14 -37.53
CA SER A 394 -11.37 21.31 -38.37
C SER A 394 -11.20 21.07 -39.88
N GLN A 395 -10.44 20.05 -40.28
CA GLN A 395 -10.22 19.67 -41.68
C GLN A 395 -11.15 18.54 -42.14
N ASN A 396 -11.91 17.93 -41.21
CA ASN A 396 -12.83 16.81 -41.42
C ASN A 396 -12.18 15.59 -42.09
N GLU A 397 -10.89 15.39 -41.82
CA GLU A 397 -10.09 14.31 -42.40
C GLU A 397 -10.37 12.95 -41.72
N GLY A 398 -11.05 12.96 -40.56
CA GLY A 398 -11.26 11.78 -39.75
C GLY A 398 -10.09 11.47 -38.80
N LEU A 399 -9.15 12.40 -38.64
CA LEU A 399 -7.92 12.21 -37.86
C LEU A 399 -7.85 13.19 -36.68
N LEU A 400 -7.41 12.68 -35.53
CA LEU A 400 -7.12 13.49 -34.33
C LEU A 400 -5.75 13.11 -33.77
N THR A 401 -5.05 14.06 -33.16
CA THR A 401 -3.85 13.75 -32.38
C THR A 401 -4.22 13.13 -31.04
N MET A 402 -3.31 12.37 -30.42
CA MET A 402 -3.54 11.80 -29.08
C MET A 402 -3.80 12.88 -28.02
N GLU A 403 -3.17 14.05 -28.14
CA GLU A 403 -3.46 15.20 -27.26
C GLU A 403 -4.89 15.72 -27.47
N GLN A 404 -5.33 15.85 -28.72
CA GLN A 404 -6.71 16.24 -29.05
C GLN A 404 -7.72 15.24 -28.51
N LEU A 405 -7.46 13.93 -28.65
CA LEU A 405 -8.32 12.89 -28.09
C LEU A 405 -8.46 13.03 -26.57
N SER A 406 -7.34 13.19 -25.85
CA SER A 406 -7.33 13.37 -24.40
C SER A 406 -8.14 14.60 -23.97
N THR A 407 -7.99 15.72 -24.68
CA THR A 407 -8.75 16.95 -24.37
C THR A 407 -10.25 16.78 -24.63
N VAL A 408 -10.66 16.08 -25.69
CA VAL A 408 -12.08 15.78 -25.98
C VAL A 408 -12.68 14.85 -24.93
N LEU A 409 -11.94 13.83 -24.49
CA LEU A 409 -12.41 12.93 -23.44
C LEU A 409 -12.57 13.66 -22.10
N LYS A 410 -11.61 14.51 -21.72
CA LYS A 410 -11.67 15.33 -20.51
C LYS A 410 -12.83 16.35 -20.54
N SER A 411 -13.10 16.94 -21.70
CA SER A 411 -14.19 17.90 -21.84
C SER A 411 -15.57 17.22 -21.85
N THR A 412 -15.67 16.05 -22.48
CA THR A 412 -16.93 15.29 -22.58
C THR A 412 -17.28 14.60 -21.26
N PHE A 413 -16.26 14.15 -20.51
CA PHE A 413 -16.42 13.41 -19.25
C PHE A 413 -15.68 14.06 -18.08
N PRO A 414 -16.11 15.24 -17.61
CA PRO A 414 -15.39 16.00 -16.58
C PRO A 414 -15.37 15.33 -15.19
N LEU A 415 -16.23 14.33 -14.96
CA LEU A 415 -16.31 13.59 -13.69
C LEU A 415 -15.51 12.28 -13.70
N LYS A 416 -14.97 11.87 -14.86
CA LYS A 416 -14.15 10.65 -14.94
C LYS A 416 -12.77 10.92 -14.36
N LYS A 417 -12.25 9.94 -13.62
CA LYS A 417 -10.88 9.96 -13.10
C LYS A 417 -9.87 9.85 -14.23
N GLU A 418 -8.68 10.41 -14.03
CA GLU A 418 -7.60 10.36 -15.03
C GLU A 418 -7.26 8.91 -15.44
N GLU A 419 -7.27 7.98 -14.50
CA GLU A 419 -7.06 6.54 -14.75
C GLU A 419 -8.11 5.98 -15.73
N LYS A 420 -9.38 6.38 -15.60
CA LYS A 420 -10.46 5.94 -16.49
C LYS A 420 -10.37 6.59 -17.87
N ILE A 421 -9.91 7.84 -17.94
CA ILE A 421 -9.62 8.50 -19.21
C ILE A 421 -8.45 7.82 -19.92
N GLN A 422 -7.43 7.42 -19.16
CA GLN A 422 -6.28 6.68 -19.65
C GLN A 422 -6.66 5.30 -20.21
N GLU A 423 -7.51 4.55 -19.52
CA GLU A 423 -8.08 3.29 -20.05
C GLU A 423 -8.80 3.49 -21.40
N LEU A 424 -9.55 4.60 -21.56
CA LEU A 424 -10.21 4.93 -22.83
C LEU A 424 -9.20 5.30 -23.92
N MET A 425 -8.12 6.00 -23.57
CA MET A 425 -7.03 6.29 -24.50
C MET A 425 -6.39 5.00 -24.99
N GLU A 426 -6.09 4.06 -24.09
CA GLU A 426 -5.52 2.74 -24.40
C GLU A 426 -6.45 1.91 -25.29
N ALA A 427 -7.75 1.88 -24.98
CA ALA A 427 -8.76 1.23 -25.82
C ALA A 427 -8.90 1.89 -27.21
N GLY A 428 -8.53 3.16 -27.32
CA GLY A 428 -8.43 3.92 -28.57
C GLY A 428 -7.14 3.68 -29.36
N GLY A 429 -6.20 2.87 -28.85
CA GLY A 429 -4.92 2.57 -29.51
C GLY A 429 -3.74 3.40 -29.02
N TRP A 430 -3.86 4.10 -27.89
CA TRP A 430 -2.73 4.76 -27.24
C TRP A 430 -1.81 3.74 -26.56
N HIS A 431 -0.50 3.96 -26.65
CA HIS A 431 0.52 3.19 -25.95
C HIS A 431 1.52 4.12 -25.25
N PRO A 432 2.28 3.65 -24.24
CA PRO A 432 3.30 4.46 -23.57
C PRO A 432 4.40 5.01 -24.49
N ASN A 433 4.58 4.39 -25.67
CA ASN A 433 5.53 4.83 -26.69
C ASN A 433 4.90 5.76 -27.74
N SER A 434 3.59 6.01 -27.68
CA SER A 434 2.88 6.90 -28.59
C SER A 434 3.30 8.34 -28.33
N SER A 435 3.60 9.06 -29.40
CA SER A 435 3.82 10.50 -29.35
C SER A 435 2.48 11.22 -29.24
N ASN A 436 2.45 12.38 -28.55
CA ASN A 436 1.28 13.24 -28.50
C ASN A 436 0.83 13.71 -29.90
N ALA A 437 1.74 13.70 -30.88
CA ALA A 437 1.49 14.07 -32.27
C ALA A 437 1.03 12.88 -33.15
N ASP A 438 0.95 11.67 -32.61
CA ASP A 438 0.48 10.51 -33.37
C ASP A 438 -0.98 10.71 -33.77
N LEU A 439 -1.27 10.42 -35.05
CA LEU A 439 -2.59 10.59 -35.65
C LEU A 439 -3.41 9.31 -35.45
N LEU A 440 -4.65 9.50 -34.98
CA LEU A 440 -5.64 8.47 -34.77
C LEU A 440 -6.83 8.68 -35.70
N ASP A 441 -7.23 7.63 -36.42
CA ASP A 441 -8.51 7.59 -37.13
C ASP A 441 -9.65 7.37 -36.14
N TYR A 442 -10.27 8.46 -35.67
CA TYR A 442 -11.32 8.39 -34.67
C TYR A 442 -12.62 7.78 -35.22
N ARG A 443 -12.85 7.82 -36.54
CA ARG A 443 -14.06 7.21 -37.14
C ARG A 443 -14.01 5.70 -37.01
N SER A 444 -12.81 5.13 -37.09
CA SER A 444 -12.58 3.69 -36.94
C SER A 444 -13.00 3.16 -35.56
N LEU A 445 -12.95 3.99 -34.50
CA LEU A 445 -13.30 3.63 -33.13
C LEU A 445 -14.78 3.30 -32.96
N PHE A 446 -15.65 3.86 -33.80
CA PHE A 446 -17.10 3.70 -33.73
C PHE A 446 -17.64 2.73 -34.77
N LEU A 447 -16.77 2.06 -35.53
CA LEU A 447 -17.19 1.03 -36.47
C LEU A 447 -17.62 -0.23 -35.71
N GLU A 448 -18.69 -0.84 -36.18
CA GLU A 448 -19.10 -2.18 -35.77
C GLU A 448 -18.61 -3.18 -36.82
N ASP A 449 -18.27 -4.39 -36.40
CA ASP A 449 -17.94 -5.47 -37.32
C ASP A 449 -19.19 -6.03 -38.03
N GLU A 450 -19.01 -7.01 -38.93
CA GLU A 450 -20.12 -7.66 -39.65
C GLU A 450 -21.13 -8.36 -38.72
N GLU A 451 -20.72 -8.64 -37.48
CA GLU A 451 -21.51 -9.26 -36.43
C GLU A 451 -21.98 -8.24 -35.39
N GLY A 452 -21.94 -6.95 -35.71
CA GLY A 452 -22.46 -5.88 -34.84
C GLY A 452 -21.72 -5.73 -33.52
N GLN A 453 -20.50 -6.26 -33.39
CA GLN A 453 -19.64 -6.03 -32.23
C GLN A 453 -18.97 -4.67 -32.37
N SER A 454 -19.05 -3.85 -31.32
CA SER A 454 -18.33 -2.57 -31.28
C SER A 454 -16.84 -2.78 -31.03
N ARG A 455 -16.00 -1.82 -31.46
CA ARG A 455 -14.56 -1.81 -31.11
C ARG A 455 -14.34 -1.69 -29.60
N PRO A 456 -13.16 -2.12 -29.08
CA PRO A 456 -12.82 -2.05 -27.67
C PRO A 456 -13.08 -0.69 -27.02
N PHE A 457 -12.87 0.41 -27.76
CA PHE A 457 -13.16 1.76 -27.28
C PHE A 457 -14.62 1.97 -26.82
N VAL A 458 -15.59 1.53 -27.62
CA VAL A 458 -17.03 1.66 -27.31
C VAL A 458 -17.43 0.68 -26.20
N GLN A 459 -16.85 -0.51 -26.19
CA GLN A 459 -17.04 -1.49 -25.12
C GLN A 459 -16.56 -0.92 -23.78
N GLN A 460 -15.36 -0.32 -23.75
CA GLN A 460 -14.79 0.30 -22.55
C GLN A 460 -15.66 1.47 -22.06
N LEU A 461 -16.20 2.30 -22.97
CA LEU A 461 -17.11 3.37 -22.61
C LEU A 461 -18.36 2.82 -21.90
N TRP A 462 -18.87 1.70 -22.39
CA TRP A 462 -20.03 1.02 -21.84
C TRP A 462 -19.75 0.37 -20.48
N GLU A 463 -18.64 -0.35 -20.35
CA GLU A 463 -18.19 -0.95 -19.10
C GLU A 463 -18.00 0.11 -18.01
N GLN A 464 -17.31 1.21 -18.33
CA GLN A 464 -17.13 2.31 -17.37
C GLN A 464 -18.45 2.95 -16.95
N TYR A 465 -19.44 3.08 -17.84
CA TYR A 465 -20.76 3.58 -17.46
C TYR A 465 -21.46 2.64 -16.46
N LEU A 466 -21.38 1.33 -16.67
CA LEU A 466 -21.95 0.34 -15.76
C LEU A 466 -21.28 0.39 -14.39
N ASP A 467 -19.95 0.45 -14.36
CA ASP A 467 -19.17 0.57 -13.12
C ASP A 467 -19.52 1.85 -12.34
N GLU A 468 -19.59 3.00 -13.04
CA GLU A 468 -19.93 4.29 -12.43
C GLU A 468 -21.34 4.29 -11.84
N LYS A 469 -22.29 3.65 -12.51
CA LYS A 469 -23.66 3.52 -12.04
C LYS A 469 -23.74 2.61 -10.83
N ASP A 470 -23.08 1.45 -10.85
CA ASP A 470 -23.03 0.54 -9.73
C ASP A 470 -22.40 1.20 -8.50
N ASP A 471 -21.32 1.97 -8.69
CA ASP A 471 -20.69 2.73 -7.62
C ASP A 471 -21.61 3.83 -7.07
N TYR A 472 -22.32 4.56 -7.92
CA TYR A 472 -23.29 5.56 -7.49
C TYR A 472 -24.43 4.93 -6.65
N LEU A 473 -24.92 3.76 -7.05
CA LEU A 473 -25.97 3.05 -6.29
C LEU A 473 -25.44 2.43 -4.99
N LYS A 474 -24.18 2.00 -4.95
CA LYS A 474 -23.50 1.59 -3.71
C LYS A 474 -23.39 2.76 -2.74
N GLU A 475 -23.02 3.95 -3.22
CA GLU A 475 -22.98 5.17 -2.40
C GLU A 475 -24.36 5.52 -1.84
N LEU A 476 -25.40 5.49 -2.68
CA LEU A 476 -26.78 5.72 -2.23
C LEU A 476 -27.19 4.74 -1.12
N LYS A 477 -26.83 3.46 -1.27
CA LYS A 477 -27.08 2.44 -0.25
C LYS A 477 -26.31 2.72 1.05
N GLN A 478 -25.06 3.15 0.95
CA GLN A 478 -24.23 3.51 2.11
C GLN A 478 -24.81 4.71 2.86
N GLU A 479 -25.23 5.75 2.14
CA GLU A 479 -25.83 6.95 2.73
C GLU A 479 -27.15 6.64 3.45
N LEU A 480 -27.96 5.74 2.88
CA LEU A 480 -29.21 5.32 3.52
C LEU A 480 -28.96 4.52 4.82
N GLY A 481 -27.84 3.80 4.92
CA GLY A 481 -27.46 3.04 6.13
C GLY A 481 -28.43 1.91 6.48
N LEU A 482 -29.21 1.42 5.51
CA LEU A 482 -30.26 0.42 5.68
C LEU A 482 -29.87 -0.95 5.09
N GLU A 483 -30.37 -2.03 5.67
CA GLU A 483 -30.26 -3.37 5.07
C GLU A 483 -31.21 -3.54 3.87
N LEU A 484 -30.89 -4.44 2.94
CA LEU A 484 -31.67 -4.64 1.70
C LEU A 484 -33.15 -4.99 1.96
N ARG A 485 -33.44 -5.70 3.06
CA ARG A 485 -34.81 -6.13 3.43
C ARG A 485 -35.60 -5.03 4.13
N GLU A 486 -34.94 -3.96 4.55
CA GLU A 486 -35.58 -2.86 5.27
C GLU A 486 -36.40 -1.98 4.34
N LYS A 487 -37.33 -1.25 4.95
CA LYS A 487 -38.27 -0.37 4.27
C LYS A 487 -37.70 1.04 4.24
N VAL A 488 -37.75 1.68 3.07
CA VAL A 488 -37.32 3.06 2.86
C VAL A 488 -38.49 3.92 2.40
N THR A 489 -38.51 5.17 2.85
CA THR A 489 -39.52 6.17 2.47
C THR A 489 -39.00 7.06 1.35
N LEU A 490 -39.90 7.62 0.55
CA LEU A 490 -39.53 8.56 -0.53
C LEU A 490 -38.70 9.76 -0.05
N PRO A 491 -39.05 10.45 1.05
CA PRO A 491 -38.23 11.56 1.55
C PRO A 491 -36.80 11.15 1.91
N LYS A 492 -36.60 9.95 2.48
CA LYS A 492 -35.26 9.45 2.82
C LYS A 492 -34.41 9.20 1.58
N VAL A 493 -34.98 8.60 0.52
CA VAL A 493 -34.26 8.40 -0.74
C VAL A 493 -33.95 9.75 -1.40
N ARG A 494 -34.88 10.70 -1.36
CA ARG A 494 -34.68 12.06 -1.86
C ARG A 494 -33.54 12.76 -1.14
N GLU A 495 -33.53 12.74 0.18
CA GLU A 495 -32.48 13.34 1.01
C GLU A 495 -31.13 12.68 0.72
N ALA A 496 -31.05 11.35 0.72
CA ALA A 496 -29.82 10.64 0.40
C ALA A 496 -29.29 10.98 -1.00
N LEU A 497 -30.15 11.06 -2.03
CA LEU A 497 -29.75 11.47 -3.38
C LEU A 497 -29.20 12.91 -3.42
N MET A 498 -29.82 13.84 -2.70
CA MET A 498 -29.34 15.22 -2.60
C MET A 498 -28.03 15.32 -1.80
N THR A 499 -27.82 14.47 -0.80
CA THR A 499 -26.58 14.41 -0.02
C THR A 499 -25.43 13.87 -0.86
N ILE A 500 -25.63 12.77 -1.58
CA ILE A 500 -24.55 12.17 -2.39
C ILE A 500 -24.27 12.98 -3.68
N ASP A 501 -25.25 13.73 -4.21
CA ASP A 501 -25.10 14.55 -5.41
C ASP A 501 -25.80 15.92 -5.28
N PRO A 502 -25.13 16.90 -4.66
CA PRO A 502 -25.70 18.23 -4.44
C PRO A 502 -25.97 19.03 -5.74
N LYS A 503 -25.35 18.64 -6.87
CA LYS A 503 -25.56 19.29 -8.17
C LYS A 503 -26.69 18.65 -8.97
N LEU A 504 -27.36 17.63 -8.44
CA LEU A 504 -28.46 16.96 -9.08
C LEU A 504 -29.64 17.94 -9.28
N ASP A 505 -30.02 18.15 -10.53
CA ASP A 505 -31.13 19.04 -10.87
C ASP A 505 -32.47 18.42 -10.46
N LYS A 506 -33.46 19.29 -10.20
CA LYS A 506 -34.78 18.87 -9.71
C LYS A 506 -35.51 17.94 -10.69
N GLN A 507 -35.30 18.10 -12.00
CA GLN A 507 -35.98 17.31 -13.01
C GLN A 507 -35.43 15.89 -13.04
N THR A 508 -34.10 15.73 -13.02
CA THR A 508 -33.42 14.44 -12.95
C THR A 508 -33.70 13.72 -11.64
N LEU A 509 -33.68 14.44 -10.51
CA LEU A 509 -34.05 13.88 -9.20
C LEU A 509 -35.48 13.32 -9.20
N ASN A 510 -36.44 14.08 -9.73
CA ASN A 510 -37.82 13.63 -9.83
C ASN A 510 -37.96 12.43 -10.79
N SER A 511 -37.16 12.36 -11.85
CA SER A 511 -37.10 11.17 -12.72
C SER A 511 -36.63 9.93 -11.95
N TYR A 512 -35.58 10.05 -11.13
CA TYR A 512 -35.06 8.94 -10.32
C TYR A 512 -36.06 8.48 -9.28
N LEU A 513 -36.73 9.41 -8.59
CA LEU A 513 -37.77 9.10 -7.62
C LEU A 513 -39.01 8.48 -8.28
N SER A 514 -39.45 9.01 -9.43
CA SER A 514 -40.54 8.44 -10.22
C SER A 514 -40.26 6.98 -10.55
N GLN A 515 -39.03 6.67 -10.98
CA GLN A 515 -38.63 5.31 -11.30
C GLN A 515 -38.55 4.40 -10.08
N ALA A 516 -37.88 4.86 -9.00
CA ALA A 516 -37.72 4.12 -7.75
C ALA A 516 -39.08 3.69 -7.17
N PHE A 517 -40.06 4.59 -7.18
CA PHE A 517 -41.37 4.37 -6.57
C PHE A 517 -42.46 3.94 -7.55
N GLN A 518 -42.19 3.95 -8.87
CA GLN A 518 -43.17 3.74 -9.94
C GLN A 518 -44.37 4.68 -9.84
N LEU A 519 -44.08 5.97 -9.63
CA LEU A 519 -45.09 7.03 -9.56
C LEU A 519 -44.92 7.98 -10.74
N PRO A 520 -46.01 8.48 -11.35
CA PRO A 520 -45.91 9.55 -12.35
C PRO A 520 -45.17 10.75 -11.78
N VAL A 521 -44.32 11.40 -12.59
CA VAL A 521 -43.57 12.60 -12.17
C VAL A 521 -44.51 13.71 -11.67
N THR A 522 -45.73 13.79 -12.20
CA THR A 522 -46.78 14.73 -11.80
C THR A 522 -47.39 14.45 -10.43
N GLU A 523 -47.23 13.24 -9.91
CA GLU A 523 -47.73 12.82 -8.60
C GLU A 523 -46.65 12.84 -7.52
N LEU A 524 -45.42 13.27 -7.87
CA LEU A 524 -44.34 13.42 -6.92
C LEU A 524 -44.54 14.70 -6.09
N PRO A 525 -44.57 14.59 -4.75
CA PRO A 525 -44.76 15.74 -3.88
C PRO A 525 -43.53 16.65 -3.89
N GLU A 526 -43.73 17.95 -4.10
CA GLU A 526 -42.66 18.95 -4.19
C GLU A 526 -42.01 19.23 -2.82
N GLU A 527 -42.76 19.07 -1.72
CA GLU A 527 -42.27 19.24 -0.34
C GLU A 527 -42.47 17.96 0.51
N PRO A 528 -41.63 17.75 1.54
CA PRO A 528 -41.79 16.66 2.51
C PRO A 528 -42.98 16.96 3.44
N GLU A 529 -44.21 16.82 2.95
CA GLU A 529 -45.41 16.87 3.78
C GLU A 529 -45.63 15.53 4.51
N GLU A 530 -46.26 15.53 5.70
CA GLU A 530 -46.56 14.34 6.53
C GLU A 530 -47.26 13.19 5.77
N LYS A 531 -47.92 13.47 4.63
CA LYS A 531 -48.54 12.44 3.77
C LYS A 531 -47.53 11.58 2.98
N THR A 532 -46.28 12.05 2.84
CA THR A 532 -45.21 11.40 2.06
C THR A 532 -44.49 10.28 2.80
N GLU A 533 -44.65 10.20 4.13
CA GLU A 533 -44.15 9.10 4.96
C GLU A 533 -44.87 7.76 4.68
N ASN A 534 -46.03 7.80 4.01
CA ASN A 534 -46.82 6.60 3.69
C ASN A 534 -46.31 5.84 2.45
N ILE A 535 -45.45 6.44 1.62
CA ILE A 535 -44.91 5.77 0.42
C ILE A 535 -43.67 4.98 0.85
N ILE A 536 -43.91 3.74 1.24
CA ILE A 536 -42.90 2.84 1.82
C ILE A 536 -42.69 1.63 0.92
N ILE A 537 -41.46 1.41 0.47
CA ILE A 537 -41.07 0.26 -0.35
C ILE A 537 -39.81 -0.39 0.24
N GLN A 538 -39.58 -1.66 -0.04
CA GLN A 538 -38.31 -2.32 0.34
C GLN A 538 -37.14 -1.70 -0.41
N LEU A 539 -36.02 -1.46 0.29
CA LEU A 539 -34.82 -0.87 -0.28
C LEU A 539 -34.31 -1.68 -1.49
N GLN A 540 -34.34 -3.00 -1.39
CA GLN A 540 -33.97 -3.88 -2.50
C GLN A 540 -34.74 -3.54 -3.79
N THR A 541 -36.06 -3.38 -3.70
CA THR A 541 -36.90 -3.06 -4.86
C THR A 541 -36.60 -1.67 -5.43
N VAL A 542 -36.28 -0.70 -4.56
CA VAL A 542 -35.87 0.64 -5.00
C VAL A 542 -34.56 0.59 -5.77
N LEU A 543 -33.55 -0.10 -5.23
CA LEU A 543 -32.25 -0.25 -5.87
C LEU A 543 -32.36 -1.04 -7.18
N GLU A 544 -33.15 -2.11 -7.23
CA GLU A 544 -33.41 -2.88 -8.46
C GLU A 544 -34.06 -2.01 -9.54
N ARG A 545 -35.02 -1.16 -9.18
CA ARG A 545 -35.69 -0.25 -10.13
C ARG A 545 -34.78 0.87 -10.63
N LEU A 546 -33.90 1.38 -9.78
CA LEU A 546 -32.87 2.34 -10.16
C LEU A 546 -31.78 1.68 -11.03
N GLN A 547 -31.43 0.42 -10.73
CA GLN A 547 -30.52 -0.39 -11.56
C GLN A 547 -31.08 -0.59 -12.97
N MET A 548 -32.40 -0.66 -13.13
CA MET A 548 -33.03 -0.76 -14.45
C MET A 548 -32.93 0.55 -15.26
N ALA A 549 -32.87 1.72 -14.62
CA ALA A 549 -32.97 3.01 -15.30
C ALA A 549 -31.63 3.68 -15.59
N ASP A 550 -31.65 4.78 -16.34
CA ASP A 550 -30.46 5.60 -16.55
C ASP A 550 -30.22 6.48 -15.31
N VAL A 551 -29.31 6.05 -14.43
CA VAL A 551 -28.96 6.72 -13.18
C VAL A 551 -27.47 6.99 -13.17
N ARG A 552 -27.09 8.25 -12.94
CA ARG A 552 -25.70 8.70 -12.96
C ARG A 552 -25.48 9.90 -12.06
N ARG A 553 -24.22 10.11 -11.71
CA ARG A 553 -23.76 11.28 -10.98
C ARG A 553 -23.70 12.50 -11.90
N MET A 554 -24.18 13.64 -11.41
CA MET A 554 -24.23 14.93 -12.12
C MET A 554 -23.17 15.92 -11.62
N GLY A 555 -22.69 15.79 -10.37
CA GLY A 555 -21.64 16.63 -9.79
C GLY A 555 -20.43 15.88 -9.22
N PRO A 556 -19.29 16.57 -9.02
CA PRO A 556 -18.14 16.00 -8.33
C PRO A 556 -18.48 15.69 -6.87
N ARG A 557 -17.83 14.70 -6.29
CA ARG A 557 -17.96 14.37 -4.87
C ARG A 557 -17.38 15.52 -4.03
N GLU A 558 -18.10 15.97 -2.99
CA GLU A 558 -17.62 17.04 -2.10
C GLU A 558 -16.29 16.71 -1.38
N GLN A 559 -15.90 15.43 -1.33
CA GLN A 559 -14.67 14.95 -0.68
C GLN A 559 -13.47 14.78 -1.62
N GLU A 560 -13.63 14.93 -2.93
CA GLU A 560 -12.50 14.85 -3.86
C GLU A 560 -11.93 16.25 -4.12
N PRO A 561 -10.65 16.53 -3.81
CA PRO A 561 -10.04 17.79 -4.21
C PRO A 561 -10.04 17.86 -5.74
N VAL A 562 -10.49 19.00 -6.26
CA VAL A 562 -10.42 19.33 -7.68
C VAL A 562 -8.97 19.12 -8.12
N SER A 563 -8.75 18.14 -9.00
CA SER A 563 -7.43 17.84 -9.57
C SER A 563 -7.11 18.78 -10.71
#